data_AF-A0A101EP57-F1
#
_entry.id   AF-A0A101EP57-F1
#
_cell.length_a   1.000
_cell.length_b   1.000
_cell.length_c   1.000
_cell.angle_alpha   90.00
_cell.angle_beta   90.00
_cell.angle_gamma   90.00
#
_symmetry.space_group_name_H-M   'P 1'
#
loop_
_entity.id
_entity.type
_entity.pdbx_description
1 polymer ?
#
loop_
_entity_poly.entity_id
_entity_poly.type
_entity_poly.pdbx_seq_one_letter_code
_entity_poly.pdbx_strand_id
1 'polypeptide(L)'
;KERLLGLGEWLRKYGDAIYGTSVWERCCAKTEDGTEIRFTRKCNRIFVIFLGIPTGEKIVIEDLNLSAGTVRHFLTGERLSFKNVGKNLEITVPKKLLETDSITLVLEAVEE
;
A
#
# COMPACT_ATOMS: atom_id res chain seq x y z
N LYS A 1 24.87 -12.74 3.24
CA LYS A 1 23.87 -13.66 3.81
C LYS A 1 22.66 -12.90 4.37
N GLU A 2 22.87 -11.91 5.24
CA GLU A 2 21.80 -11.13 5.90
C GLU A 2 20.80 -10.47 4.94
N ARG A 3 21.26 -9.86 3.83
CA ARG A 3 20.36 -9.22 2.85
C ARG A 3 19.33 -10.17 2.22
N LEU A 4 19.76 -11.38 1.85
CA LEU A 4 18.87 -12.38 1.24
C LEU A 4 17.91 -12.97 2.28
N LEU A 5 18.35 -13.12 3.53
CA LEU A 5 17.48 -13.56 4.62
C LEU A 5 16.41 -12.51 4.92
N GLY A 6 16.80 -11.23 5.07
CA GLY A 6 15.84 -10.14 5.28
C GLY A 6 14.85 -10.00 4.13
N LEU A 7 15.31 -10.10 2.88
CA LEU A 7 14.42 -10.14 1.71
C LEU A 7 13.47 -11.35 1.77
N GLY A 8 13.96 -12.53 2.15
CA GLY A 8 13.15 -13.73 2.30
C GLY A 8 12.08 -13.61 3.40
N GLU A 9 12.41 -12.98 4.52
CA GLU A 9 11.45 -12.67 5.60
C GLU A 9 10.37 -11.69 5.14
N TRP A 10 10.77 -10.64 4.41
CA TRP A 10 9.83 -9.69 3.82
C TRP A 10 8.89 -10.37 2.82
N LEU A 11 9.44 -11.17 1.90
CA LEU A 11 8.67 -11.91 0.90
C LEU A 11 7.76 -12.98 1.53
N ARG A 12 8.10 -13.52 2.70
CA ARG A 12 7.21 -14.44 3.42
C ARG A 12 5.95 -13.74 3.93
N LYS A 13 6.06 -12.46 4.33
CA LYS A 13 4.92 -11.65 4.79
C LYS A 13 4.11 -11.08 3.62
N TYR A 14 4.78 -10.49 2.64
CA TYR A 14 4.17 -9.67 1.58
C TYR A 14 4.17 -10.32 0.20
N GLY A 15 4.60 -11.59 0.10
CA GLY A 15 4.80 -12.28 -1.18
C GLY A 15 3.55 -12.34 -2.06
N ASP A 16 2.34 -12.37 -1.50
CA ASP A 16 1.10 -12.35 -2.32
C ASP A 16 0.91 -11.02 -3.08
N ALA A 17 1.48 -9.92 -2.58
CA ALA A 17 1.53 -8.63 -3.28
C ALA A 17 2.58 -8.58 -4.40
N ILE A 18 3.39 -9.64 -4.58
CA ILE A 18 4.45 -9.70 -5.58
C ILE A 18 4.24 -10.88 -6.54
N TYR A 19 4.13 -12.10 -6.01
CA TYR A 19 4.07 -13.32 -6.79
C TYR A 19 2.74 -13.48 -7.53
N GLY A 20 2.83 -13.73 -8.85
CA GLY A 20 1.65 -13.88 -9.70
C GLY A 20 0.86 -12.58 -9.87
N THR A 21 1.48 -11.44 -9.58
CA THR A 21 0.91 -10.11 -9.83
C THR A 21 1.39 -9.60 -11.19
N SER A 22 0.69 -8.57 -11.68
CA SER A 22 1.00 -7.86 -12.92
C SER A 22 1.02 -6.35 -12.65
N VAL A 23 1.44 -5.58 -13.64
CA VAL A 23 1.44 -4.11 -13.57
C VAL A 23 -0.01 -3.61 -13.49
N TRP A 24 -0.27 -2.69 -12.57
CA TRP A 24 -1.51 -1.92 -12.57
C TRP A 24 -1.42 -0.75 -13.56
N GLU A 25 -2.52 -0.05 -13.85
CA GLU A 25 -2.59 1.07 -14.81
C GLU A 25 -1.50 2.12 -14.59
N ARG A 26 -1.08 2.29 -13.32
CA ARG A 26 0.05 3.11 -12.91
C ARG A 26 1.09 2.24 -12.19
N CYS A 27 2.37 2.43 -12.50
CA CYS A 27 3.45 1.68 -11.85
C CYS A 27 3.87 2.25 -10.48
N CYS A 28 3.75 3.56 -10.30
CA CYS A 28 4.23 4.25 -9.12
C CYS A 28 3.42 5.51 -8.79
N ALA A 29 3.48 5.91 -7.53
CA ALA A 29 3.01 7.19 -7.04
C ALA A 29 3.95 7.65 -5.92
N LYS A 30 3.62 8.79 -5.34
CA LYS A 30 4.33 9.38 -4.20
C LYS A 30 3.29 9.96 -3.26
N THR A 31 3.59 9.93 -1.97
CA THR A 31 2.80 10.66 -0.97
C THR A 31 3.24 12.12 -0.88
N GLU A 32 2.42 12.96 -0.26
CA GLU A 32 2.76 14.37 0.01
C GLU A 32 4.05 14.51 0.86
N ASP A 33 4.29 13.58 1.81
CA ASP A 33 5.51 13.54 2.61
C ASP A 33 6.74 12.98 1.87
N GLY A 34 6.52 12.52 0.63
CA GLY A 34 7.54 12.08 -0.29
C GLY A 34 7.89 10.60 -0.27
N THR A 35 7.19 9.79 0.51
CA THR A 35 7.28 8.32 0.47
C THR A 35 6.90 7.79 -0.92
N GLU A 36 7.81 7.05 -1.55
CA GLU A 36 7.55 6.41 -2.84
C GLU A 36 6.61 5.22 -2.70
N ILE A 37 5.74 5.03 -3.69
CA ILE A 37 4.80 3.91 -3.77
C ILE A 37 5.04 3.12 -5.05
N ARG A 38 4.84 1.80 -4.98
CA ARG A 38 4.74 0.89 -6.12
C ARG A 38 3.39 0.19 -6.10
N PHE A 39 2.85 -0.04 -7.28
CA PHE A 39 1.60 -0.78 -7.43
C PHE A 39 1.81 -2.11 -8.14
N THR A 40 1.08 -3.11 -7.70
CA THR A 40 0.92 -4.39 -8.38
C THR A 40 -0.55 -4.79 -8.34
N ARG A 41 -0.97 -5.64 -9.28
CA ARG A 41 -2.36 -6.09 -9.39
C ARG A 41 -2.46 -7.60 -9.50
N LYS A 42 -3.45 -8.17 -8.82
CA LYS A 42 -3.86 -9.57 -8.96
C LYS A 42 -5.38 -9.65 -8.96
N CYS A 43 -5.97 -10.04 -10.10
CA CYS A 43 -7.42 -10.01 -10.31
C CYS A 43 -7.99 -8.60 -10.05
N ASN A 44 -8.95 -8.45 -9.13
CA ASN A 44 -9.53 -7.16 -8.73
C ASN A 44 -8.84 -6.53 -7.51
N ARG A 45 -7.71 -7.08 -7.06
CA ARG A 45 -6.92 -6.56 -5.94
C ARG A 45 -5.76 -5.74 -6.49
N ILE A 46 -5.66 -4.49 -6.05
CA ILE A 46 -4.53 -3.59 -6.27
C ILE A 46 -3.77 -3.50 -4.95
N PHE A 47 -2.48 -3.82 -4.99
CA PHE A 47 -1.59 -3.67 -3.85
C PHE A 47 -0.87 -2.32 -3.94
N VAL A 48 -0.89 -1.59 -2.84
CA VAL A 48 -0.23 -0.30 -2.67
C VAL A 48 0.94 -0.52 -1.72
N ILE A 49 2.15 -0.56 -2.28
CA ILE A 49 3.37 -0.90 -1.54
C ILE A 49 4.17 0.37 -1.30
N PHE A 50 4.25 0.80 -0.04
CA PHE A 50 5.03 1.98 0.35
C PHE A 50 6.49 1.58 0.55
N LEU A 51 7.41 2.31 -0.06
CA LEU A 51 8.86 2.14 0.11
C LEU A 51 9.35 2.85 1.39
N GLY A 52 8.72 2.51 2.50
CA GLY A 52 8.89 3.12 3.81
C GLY A 52 7.59 3.09 4.61
N ILE A 53 7.62 3.75 5.78
CA ILE A 53 6.44 4.04 6.58
C ILE A 53 6.13 5.53 6.43
N PRO A 54 4.98 5.91 5.86
CA PRO A 54 4.60 7.31 5.74
C PRO A 54 4.34 7.94 7.12
N THR A 55 4.46 9.25 7.18
CA THR A 55 4.33 10.04 8.40
C THR A 55 2.88 10.44 8.66
N GLY A 56 2.43 10.24 9.89
CA GLY A 56 1.08 10.60 10.32
C GLY A 56 0.01 9.58 9.91
N GLU A 57 -1.14 9.65 10.58
CA GLU A 57 -2.26 8.72 10.33
C GLU A 57 -3.04 9.07 9.06
N LYS A 58 -2.88 10.28 8.54
CA LYS A 58 -3.50 10.71 7.29
C LYS A 58 -2.46 10.69 6.18
N ILE A 59 -2.59 9.73 5.28
CA ILE A 59 -1.70 9.58 4.13
C ILE A 59 -2.38 10.17 2.91
N VAL A 60 -1.71 11.10 2.24
CA VAL A 60 -2.17 11.68 0.97
C VAL A 60 -1.28 11.14 -0.14
N ILE A 61 -1.87 10.44 -1.11
CA ILE A 61 -1.20 9.96 -2.32
C ILE A 61 -1.53 10.90 -3.48
N GLU A 62 -0.49 11.42 -4.12
CA GLU A 62 -0.60 12.44 -5.16
C GLU A 62 -1.05 11.86 -6.51
N ASP A 63 -1.91 12.61 -7.21
CA ASP A 63 -2.38 12.29 -8.57
C ASP A 63 -3.00 10.89 -8.69
N LEU A 64 -3.64 10.42 -7.62
CA LEU A 64 -4.29 9.12 -7.56
C LEU A 64 -5.77 9.30 -7.23
N ASN A 65 -6.63 8.71 -8.05
CA ASN A 65 -8.03 8.50 -7.73
C ASN A 65 -8.30 6.99 -7.75
N LEU A 66 -8.87 6.47 -6.67
CA LEU A 66 -9.30 5.08 -6.63
C LEU A 66 -10.81 4.98 -6.87
N SER A 67 -11.19 4.14 -7.82
CA SER A 67 -12.56 3.65 -8.02
C SER A 67 -12.88 2.43 -7.16
N ALA A 68 -11.92 1.97 -6.33
CA ALA A 68 -12.07 0.81 -5.48
C ALA A 68 -13.21 0.96 -4.47
N GLY A 69 -13.91 -0.14 -4.16
CA GLY A 69 -14.99 -0.17 -3.16
C GLY A 69 -14.48 -0.36 -1.72
N THR A 70 -13.25 -0.85 -1.53
CA THR A 70 -12.68 -1.03 -0.19
C THR A 70 -11.16 -0.95 -0.22
N VAL A 71 -10.58 -0.27 0.79
CA VAL A 71 -9.14 -0.31 1.10
C VAL A 71 -8.94 -1.01 2.45
N ARG A 72 -7.92 -1.87 2.56
CA ARG A 72 -7.58 -2.63 3.77
C ARG A 72 -6.08 -2.59 4.02
N HIS A 73 -5.71 -2.69 5.29
CA HIS A 73 -4.34 -2.99 5.67
C HIS A 73 -4.02 -4.45 5.32
N PHE A 74 -2.91 -4.70 4.61
CA PHE A 74 -2.64 -5.99 3.99
C PHE A 74 -2.47 -7.13 5.01
N LEU A 75 -1.73 -6.90 6.11
CA LEU A 75 -1.45 -7.96 7.09
C LEU A 75 -2.62 -8.24 8.04
N THR A 76 -3.32 -7.19 8.46
CA THR A 76 -4.39 -7.31 9.48
C THR A 76 -5.77 -7.49 8.88
N GLY A 77 -5.95 -7.17 7.60
CA GLY A 77 -7.25 -7.13 6.93
C GLY A 77 -8.16 -6.00 7.41
N GLU A 78 -7.69 -5.12 8.30
CA GLU A 78 -8.48 -4.03 8.86
C GLU A 78 -8.85 -3.04 7.75
N ARG A 79 -10.16 -2.73 7.64
CA ARG A 79 -10.66 -1.79 6.63
C ARG A 79 -10.27 -0.37 7.00
N LEU A 80 -9.88 0.41 5.99
CA LEU A 80 -9.42 1.78 6.14
C LEU A 80 -10.40 2.72 5.45
N SER A 81 -10.64 3.89 6.07
CA SER A 81 -11.39 4.95 5.42
C SER A 81 -10.48 5.66 4.42
N PHE A 82 -11.01 5.89 3.22
CA PHE A 82 -10.34 6.66 2.18
C PHE A 82 -11.34 7.56 1.46
N LYS A 83 -10.83 8.60 0.81
CA LYS A 83 -11.61 9.49 -0.05
C LYS A 83 -10.73 10.09 -1.14
N ASN A 84 -11.31 10.30 -2.31
CA ASN A 84 -10.70 11.09 -3.38
C ASN A 84 -10.90 12.58 -3.08
N VAL A 85 -9.83 13.37 -3.06
CA VAL A 85 -9.82 14.82 -2.81
C VAL A 85 -9.19 15.52 -4.00
N GLY A 86 -10.02 16.02 -4.92
CA GLY A 86 -9.56 16.59 -6.18
C GLY A 86 -8.87 15.54 -7.04
N LYS A 87 -7.56 15.66 -7.21
CA LYS A 87 -6.72 14.69 -7.95
C LYS A 87 -5.98 13.69 -7.05
N ASN A 88 -6.10 13.84 -5.72
CA ASN A 88 -5.34 13.07 -4.74
C ASN A 88 -6.24 12.06 -4.03
N LEU A 89 -5.62 11.03 -3.46
CA LEU A 89 -6.30 10.07 -2.59
C LEU A 89 -5.85 10.30 -1.15
N GLU A 90 -6.79 10.48 -0.23
CA GLU A 90 -6.54 10.52 1.21
C GLU A 90 -6.96 9.20 1.83
N ILE A 91 -6.06 8.54 2.57
CA ILE A 91 -6.31 7.32 3.34
C ILE A 91 -6.00 7.59 4.80
N THR A 92 -6.91 7.22 5.71
CA THR A 92 -6.63 7.26 7.15
C THR A 92 -6.20 5.89 7.65
N VAL A 93 -4.96 5.81 8.11
CA VAL A 93 -4.33 4.60 8.65
C VAL A 93 -4.03 4.83 10.13
N PRO A 94 -4.76 4.15 11.05
CA PRO A 94 -4.49 4.24 12.48
C PRO A 94 -3.04 3.92 12.82
N LYS A 95 -2.47 4.64 13.78
CA LYS A 95 -1.07 4.52 14.21
C LYS A 95 -0.66 3.08 14.55
N LYS A 96 -1.55 2.32 15.20
CA LYS A 96 -1.34 0.88 15.50
C LYS A 96 -1.02 0.04 14.25
N LEU A 97 -1.55 0.42 13.09
CA LEU A 97 -1.33 -0.29 11.83
C LEU A 97 -0.04 0.17 11.16
N LEU A 98 0.32 1.45 11.28
CA LEU A 98 1.63 1.97 10.85
C LEU A 98 2.79 1.32 11.62
N GLU A 99 2.56 0.94 12.88
CA GLU A 99 3.54 0.29 13.75
C GLU A 99 3.59 -1.24 13.60
N THR A 100 2.78 -1.83 12.71
CA THR A 100 2.75 -3.30 12.51
C THR A 100 4.03 -3.82 11.85
N ASP A 101 4.75 -2.99 11.10
CA ASP A 101 6.07 -3.29 10.54
C ASP A 101 6.92 -2.02 10.55
N SER A 102 8.24 -2.16 10.68
CA SER A 102 9.17 -1.02 10.75
C SER A 102 9.75 -0.61 9.40
N ILE A 103 9.48 -1.37 8.33
CA ILE A 103 10.12 -1.20 7.02
C ILE A 103 9.14 -0.72 5.96
N THR A 104 7.94 -1.29 5.88
CA THR A 104 6.98 -1.01 4.81
C THR A 104 5.55 -1.01 5.30
N LEU A 105 4.72 -0.18 4.69
CA LEU A 105 3.28 -0.30 4.73
C LEU A 105 2.80 -0.93 3.41
N VAL A 106 1.93 -1.94 3.51
CA VAL A 106 1.24 -2.49 2.34
C VAL A 106 -0.26 -2.40 2.56
N LEU A 107 -0.96 -1.80 1.60
CA LEU A 107 -2.40 -1.74 1.56
C LEU A 107 -2.93 -2.56 0.38
N GLU A 108 -4.17 -3.00 0.51
CA GLU A 108 -4.93 -3.67 -0.52
C GLU A 108 -6.18 -2.86 -0.84
N ALA A 109 -6.34 -2.46 -2.10
CA ALA A 109 -7.58 -1.90 -2.62
C ALA A 109 -8.29 -2.95 -3.48
N VAL A 110 -9.59 -3.13 -3.28
CA VAL A 110 -10.41 -4.08 -4.04
C VAL A 110 -11.39 -3.30 -4.90
N GLU A 111 -11.26 -3.47 -6.22
CA GLU A 111 -12.21 -2.95 -7.20
C GLU A 111 -13.51 -3.77 -7.17
N GLU A 112 -14.65 -3.08 -7.29
CA GLU A 112 -15.99 -3.68 -7.41
C GLU A 112 -16.23 -4.25 -8.81
#